data_AF-A0A645F2L7-F1
#
_entry.id   AF-A0A645F2L7-F1
#
_cell.length_a   1.000
_cell.length_b   1.000
_cell.length_c   1.000
_cell.angle_alpha   90.00
_cell.angle_beta   90.00
_cell.angle_gamma   90.00
#
_symmetry.space_group_name_H-M   'P 1'
#
loop_
_entity.id
_entity.type
_entity.pdbx_description
1 polymer ?
#
loop_
_entity_poly.entity_id
_entity_poly.type
_entity_poly.pdbx_seq_one_letter_code
_entity_poly.pdbx_strand_id
1 'polypeptide(L)'
;MASHLAGGGAKSCSYGCLGLGSCVKACPFNAISIVDGIAVVDQETCVACGNCVSACPKHLIELLPINKKVKVQCNSKDTGKVVVSNCSNGCIACKICEKSCNFDAIKVIDNLAVIDYDKCKNCGVCANKCPKHVITGAKPAPVETVATAAASE
;
A
#
# COMPACT_ATOMS: atom_id res chain seq x y z
N MET A 1 -15.39 13.88 -2.98
CA MET A 1 -14.14 13.56 -3.73
C MET A 1 -13.30 12.68 -2.84
N ALA A 2 -13.08 11.41 -3.22
CA ALA A 2 -12.47 10.41 -2.35
C ALA A 2 -10.93 10.49 -2.43
N SER A 3 -10.33 11.00 -1.37
CA SER A 3 -8.88 11.09 -1.17
C SER A 3 -8.24 9.70 -1.13
N HIS A 4 -7.67 9.24 -2.25
CA HIS A 4 -6.77 8.09 -2.26
C HIS A 4 -5.42 8.51 -1.68
N LEU A 5 -5.34 8.49 -0.36
CA LEU A 5 -4.12 8.68 0.42
C LEU A 5 -3.14 7.53 0.11
N ALA A 6 -2.14 7.81 -0.71
CA ALA A 6 -0.90 7.02 -0.73
C ALA A 6 -0.12 7.33 0.56
N GLY A 7 -0.64 6.89 1.71
CA GLY A 7 -0.01 7.18 3.00
C GLY A 7 -0.97 7.07 4.18
N GLY A 8 -1.66 5.94 4.34
CA GLY A 8 -2.53 5.70 5.51
C GLY A 8 -1.79 5.54 6.85
N GLY A 9 -0.48 5.81 6.90
CA GLY A 9 0.35 5.68 8.09
C GLY A 9 0.49 7.00 8.86
N ALA A 10 0.86 6.91 10.14
CA ALA A 10 1.09 8.11 10.95
C ALA A 10 2.29 8.92 10.42
N LYS A 11 2.17 10.25 10.37
CA LYS A 11 3.26 11.18 9.99
C LYS A 11 4.49 11.06 10.91
N SER A 12 4.34 10.45 12.08
CA SER A 12 5.41 10.15 13.04
C SER A 12 6.19 8.86 12.73
N CYS A 13 5.81 8.08 11.71
CA CYS A 13 6.47 6.82 11.42
C CYS A 13 7.90 7.04 10.87
N SER A 14 8.90 6.49 11.56
CA SER A 14 10.31 6.51 11.14
C SER A 14 10.56 5.86 9.77
N TYR A 15 9.61 5.09 9.25
CA TYR A 15 9.68 4.43 7.94
C TYR A 15 8.78 5.11 6.89
N GLY A 16 8.12 6.21 7.24
CA GLY A 16 7.26 6.98 6.33
C GLY A 16 8.03 7.97 5.44
N CYS A 17 7.30 8.55 4.49
CA CYS A 17 7.79 9.64 3.65
C CYS A 17 8.14 10.86 4.53
N LEU A 18 9.30 11.47 4.29
CA LEU A 18 9.76 12.65 5.03
C LEU A 18 9.39 13.98 4.35
N GLY A 19 8.72 13.95 3.19
CA GLY A 19 8.33 15.16 2.48
C GLY A 19 9.48 15.99 1.87
N LEU A 20 10.70 15.44 1.81
CA LEU A 20 11.90 16.16 1.34
C LEU A 20 11.85 16.60 -0.15
N GLY A 21 10.93 16.04 -0.95
CA GLY A 21 10.76 16.41 -2.36
C GLY A 21 11.88 15.94 -3.30
N SER A 22 12.77 15.03 -2.88
CA SER A 22 13.83 14.50 -3.74
C SER A 22 13.29 13.78 -4.99
N CYS A 23 12.17 13.06 -4.83
CA CYS A 23 11.45 12.41 -5.93
C CYS A 23 10.84 13.41 -6.93
N VAL A 24 10.38 14.59 -6.47
CA VAL A 24 9.85 15.65 -7.34
C VAL A 24 10.96 16.20 -8.23
N LYS A 25 12.12 16.54 -7.64
CA LYS A 25 13.28 17.05 -8.38
C LYS A 25 13.86 16.03 -9.37
N ALA A 26 13.75 14.74 -9.06
CA ALA A 26 14.26 13.66 -9.90
C ALA A 26 13.32 13.28 -11.05
N CYS A 27 12.07 13.74 -11.04
CA CYS A 27 11.09 13.39 -12.08
C CYS A 27 11.18 14.39 -13.25
N PRO A 28 11.70 14.00 -14.42
CA PRO A 28 11.79 14.90 -15.57
C PRO A 28 10.43 15.18 -16.22
N PHE A 29 9.41 14.38 -15.88
CA PHE A 29 8.05 14.46 -16.41
C PHE A 29 7.09 15.21 -15.49
N ASN A 30 7.56 15.73 -14.35
CA ASN A 30 6.71 16.37 -13.33
C ASN A 30 5.53 15.51 -12.85
N ALA A 31 5.66 14.19 -12.91
CA ALA A 31 4.61 13.24 -12.51
C ALA A 31 4.51 13.05 -10.98
N ILE A 32 5.30 13.77 -10.18
CA ILE A 32 5.34 13.60 -8.71
C ILE A 32 5.17 14.95 -8.04
N SER A 33 4.25 15.00 -7.07
CA SER A 33 3.94 16.19 -6.28
C SER A 33 3.92 15.84 -4.79
N ILE A 34 4.29 16.78 -3.92
CA ILE A 34 4.14 16.60 -2.47
C ILE A 34 2.80 17.19 -2.03
N VAL A 35 1.91 16.37 -1.49
CA VAL A 35 0.63 16.78 -0.92
C VAL A 35 0.61 16.34 0.54
N ASP A 36 0.32 17.26 1.46
CA ASP A 36 0.29 17.01 2.92
C ASP A 36 1.58 16.42 3.52
N GLY A 37 2.73 16.65 2.87
CA GLY A 37 4.04 16.14 3.27
C GLY A 37 4.36 14.74 2.73
N ILE A 38 3.52 14.19 1.85
CA ILE A 38 3.72 12.87 1.24
C ILE A 38 3.80 13.00 -0.28
N ALA A 39 4.67 12.20 -0.90
CA ALA A 39 4.78 12.13 -2.35
C ALA A 39 3.58 11.40 -2.97
N VAL A 40 2.91 12.09 -3.89
CA VAL A 40 1.80 11.58 -4.71
C VAL A 40 2.30 11.50 -6.15
N VAL A 41 2.11 10.34 -6.77
CA VAL A 41 2.48 10.10 -8.16
C VAL A 41 1.23 10.15 -9.02
N ASP A 42 1.27 10.99 -10.05
CA ASP A 42 0.28 11.00 -11.11
C ASP A 42 0.56 9.85 -12.09
N GLN A 43 -0.39 8.92 -12.18
CA GLN A 43 -0.26 7.74 -13.04
C GLN A 43 -0.47 8.05 -14.52
N GLU A 44 -1.11 9.17 -14.86
CA GLU A 44 -1.34 9.54 -16.26
C GLU A 44 -0.06 10.09 -16.90
N THR A 45 0.73 10.83 -16.12
CA THR A 45 1.99 11.44 -16.59
C THR A 45 3.21 10.53 -16.35
N CYS A 46 3.12 9.55 -15.44
CA CYS A 46 4.24 8.69 -15.08
C CYS A 46 4.55 7.65 -16.17
N VAL A 47 5.76 7.70 -16.74
CA VAL A 47 6.26 6.73 -17.72
C VAL A 47 7.06 5.58 -17.11
N ALA A 48 7.04 5.43 -15.77
CA ALA A 48 7.76 4.38 -15.04
C ALA A 48 9.29 4.34 -15.28
N CYS A 49 9.93 5.50 -15.47
CA CYS A 49 11.38 5.58 -15.71
C CYS A 49 12.27 5.18 -14.51
N GLY A 50 11.74 5.19 -13.27
CA GLY A 50 12.44 4.74 -12.07
C GLY A 50 13.35 5.77 -11.37
N ASN A 51 13.54 6.98 -11.92
CA ASN A 51 14.40 8.00 -11.31
C ASN A 51 14.04 8.34 -9.85
N CYS A 52 12.74 8.32 -9.53
CA CYS A 52 12.24 8.57 -8.18
C CYS A 52 12.60 7.47 -7.17
N VAL A 53 12.78 6.22 -7.63
CA VAL A 53 13.18 5.07 -6.79
C VAL A 53 14.60 5.29 -6.27
N SER A 54 15.52 5.68 -7.14
CA SER A 54 16.92 5.97 -6.78
C SER A 54 17.07 7.27 -5.99
N ALA A 55 16.22 8.27 -6.24
CA ALA A 55 16.28 9.56 -5.56
C ALA A 55 15.68 9.54 -4.14
N CYS A 56 14.91 8.52 -3.78
CA CYS A 56 14.34 8.40 -2.45
C CYS A 56 15.38 7.82 -1.47
N PRO A 57 15.92 8.58 -0.51
CA PRO A 57 16.95 8.07 0.42
C PRO A 57 16.43 6.97 1.34
N LYS A 58 15.10 6.81 1.43
CA LYS A 58 14.43 5.78 2.22
C LYS A 58 13.86 4.64 1.38
N HIS A 59 14.09 4.67 0.07
CA HIS A 59 13.61 3.64 -0.88
C HIS A 59 12.13 3.28 -0.71
N LEU A 60 11.28 4.29 -0.52
CA LEU A 60 9.84 4.11 -0.29
C LEU A 60 9.01 3.97 -1.57
N ILE A 61 9.63 4.25 -2.72
CA ILE A 61 8.98 4.20 -4.03
C ILE A 61 9.52 2.96 -4.73
N GLU A 62 8.62 2.13 -5.24
CA GLU A 62 8.94 0.93 -6.00
C GLU A 62 8.10 0.92 -7.29
N LEU A 63 8.71 0.44 -8.38
CA LEU A 63 8.00 0.22 -9.63
C LEU A 63 7.31 -1.13 -9.59
N LEU A 64 5.98 -1.12 -9.71
CA LEU A 64 5.16 -2.32 -9.74
C LEU A 64 4.63 -2.56 -11.16
N PRO A 65 4.45 -3.83 -11.57
CA PRO A 65 3.79 -4.15 -12.83
C PRO A 65 2.35 -3.63 -12.82
N ILE A 66 1.93 -2.97 -13.90
CA ILE A 66 0.61 -2.31 -14.05
C ILE A 66 -0.56 -3.24 -13.67
N ASN A 67 -0.40 -4.56 -13.92
CA ASN A 67 -1.43 -5.56 -13.68
C ASN A 67 -1.54 -6.05 -12.22
N LYS A 68 -0.72 -5.56 -11.29
CA LYS A 68 -0.72 -5.97 -9.89
C LYS A 68 -1.37 -4.90 -9.01
N LYS A 69 -2.58 -5.17 -8.53
CA LYS A 69 -3.36 -4.26 -7.65
C LYS A 69 -3.09 -4.49 -6.16
N VAL A 70 -2.61 -5.68 -5.80
CA VAL A 70 -2.26 -6.03 -4.43
C VAL A 70 -0.87 -5.49 -4.09
N LYS A 71 -0.79 -4.60 -3.10
CA LYS A 71 0.48 -4.07 -2.56
C LYS A 71 0.36 -3.83 -1.06
N VAL A 72 1.50 -3.85 -0.37
CA VAL A 72 1.60 -3.59 1.07
C VAL A 72 1.92 -2.10 1.27
N GLN A 73 1.12 -1.40 2.06
CA GLN A 73 1.26 0.06 2.28
C GLN A 73 2.15 0.42 3.48
N CYS A 74 2.59 -0.57 4.24
CA CYS A 74 3.49 -0.39 5.37
C CYS A 74 4.91 -0.75 4.98
N ASN A 75 5.88 -0.07 5.57
CA ASN A 75 7.31 -0.36 5.44
C ASN A 75 8.02 -0.44 6.82
N SER A 76 7.25 -0.43 7.92
CA SER A 76 7.84 -0.52 9.26
C SER A 76 8.34 -1.94 9.52
N LYS A 77 9.56 -2.03 10.03
CA LYS A 77 10.20 -3.28 10.49
C LYS A 77 10.08 -3.47 12.01
N ASP A 78 9.40 -2.54 12.68
CA ASP A 78 9.21 -2.61 14.13
C ASP A 78 8.24 -3.75 14.48
N THR A 79 8.30 -4.20 15.73
CA THR A 79 7.34 -5.19 16.23
C THR A 79 5.92 -4.64 16.19
N GLY A 80 4.94 -5.51 15.94
CA GLY A 80 3.53 -5.09 15.81
C GLY A 80 2.99 -4.28 16.99
N LYS A 81 3.51 -4.50 18.21
CA LYS A 81 3.14 -3.70 19.40
C LYS A 81 3.56 -2.22 19.25
N VAL A 82 4.79 -1.98 18.78
CA VAL A 82 5.30 -0.62 18.53
C VAL A 82 4.54 0.01 17.37
N VAL A 83 4.28 -0.76 16.31
CA VAL A 83 3.54 -0.26 15.15
C VAL A 83 2.14 0.18 15.53
N VAL A 84 1.39 -0.61 16.31
CA VAL A 84 0.03 -0.22 16.74
C VAL A 84 0.02 1.00 17.66
N SER A 85 1.05 1.15 18.49
CA SER A 85 1.21 2.32 19.35
C SER A 85 1.37 3.61 18.53
N ASN A 86 2.05 3.52 17.39
CA ASN A 86 2.42 4.69 16.58
C ASN A 86 1.51 4.89 15.37
N CYS A 87 0.86 3.83 14.87
CA CYS A 87 0.18 3.81 13.59
C CYS A 87 -1.04 2.88 13.63
N SER A 88 -2.24 3.47 13.49
CA SER A 88 -3.50 2.73 13.47
C SER A 88 -3.66 1.83 12.24
N ASN A 89 -2.96 2.09 11.13
CA ASN A 89 -3.06 1.29 9.89
C ASN A 89 -1.70 0.66 9.49
N GLY A 90 -0.90 0.25 10.47
CA GLY A 90 0.40 -0.39 10.23
C GLY A 90 0.34 -1.92 10.26
N CYS A 91 1.33 -2.58 9.64
CA CYS A 91 1.44 -4.04 9.70
C CYS A 91 1.79 -4.50 11.12
N ILE A 92 1.13 -5.56 11.59
CA ILE A 92 1.33 -6.10 12.94
C ILE A 92 1.94 -7.50 12.94
N ALA A 93 2.48 -7.94 11.80
CA ALA A 93 3.07 -9.25 11.63
C ALA A 93 2.18 -10.45 12.04
N CYS A 94 0.84 -10.33 11.94
CA CYS A 94 -0.09 -11.37 12.39
C CYS A 94 -0.10 -12.67 11.54
N LYS A 95 0.60 -12.67 10.40
CA LYS A 95 0.70 -13.80 9.45
C LYS A 95 -0.63 -14.31 8.84
N ILE A 96 -1.74 -13.60 9.02
CA ILE A 96 -3.04 -13.97 8.42
C ILE A 96 -2.95 -13.95 6.89
N CYS A 97 -2.27 -12.95 6.32
CA CYS A 97 -2.09 -12.82 4.87
C CYS A 97 -1.28 -13.99 4.29
N GLU A 98 -0.22 -14.40 4.99
CA GLU A 98 0.61 -15.56 4.63
C GLU A 98 -0.20 -16.86 4.64
N LYS A 99 -0.95 -17.12 5.72
CA LYS A 99 -1.78 -18.33 5.84
C LYS A 99 -2.96 -18.38 4.87
N SER A 100 -3.43 -17.23 4.39
CA SER A 100 -4.57 -17.14 3.47
C SER A 100 -4.19 -17.16 2.00
N CYS A 101 -2.90 -17.18 1.68
CA CYS A 101 -2.44 -17.20 0.31
C CYS A 101 -2.28 -18.63 -0.21
N ASN A 102 -3.19 -19.05 -1.10
CA ASN A 102 -3.12 -20.37 -1.75
C ASN A 102 -1.94 -20.54 -2.73
N PHE A 103 -1.21 -19.46 -3.02
CA PHE A 103 -0.10 -19.44 -3.99
C PHE A 103 1.27 -19.24 -3.33
N ASP A 104 1.31 -19.18 -2.00
CA ASP A 104 2.51 -18.88 -1.21
C ASP A 104 3.26 -17.61 -1.69
N ALA A 105 2.49 -16.61 -2.14
CA ALA A 105 2.97 -15.39 -2.77
C ALA A 105 3.20 -14.24 -1.79
N ILE A 106 2.96 -14.44 -0.49
CA ILE A 106 3.12 -13.41 0.54
C ILE A 106 3.69 -14.05 1.79
N LYS A 107 4.76 -13.46 2.33
CA LYS A 107 5.47 -13.92 3.53
C LYS A 107 5.65 -12.76 4.50
N VAL A 108 5.65 -13.05 5.80
CA VAL A 108 6.01 -12.05 6.81
C VAL A 108 7.48 -12.19 7.18
N ILE A 109 8.31 -11.23 6.77
CA ILE A 109 9.76 -11.17 7.00
C ILE A 109 10.05 -9.86 7.75
N ASP A 110 10.86 -9.90 8.81
CA ASP A 110 11.21 -8.73 9.62
C ASP A 110 9.99 -7.91 10.11
N ASN A 111 8.96 -8.62 10.61
CA ASN A 111 7.69 -8.05 11.06
C ASN A 111 6.85 -7.36 9.97
N LEU A 112 7.23 -7.47 8.70
CA LEU A 112 6.54 -6.85 7.58
C LEU A 112 6.07 -7.89 6.57
N ALA A 113 4.88 -7.68 5.99
CA ALA A 113 4.40 -8.52 4.90
C ALA A 113 5.12 -8.13 3.60
N VAL A 114 5.72 -9.10 2.92
CA VAL A 114 6.42 -8.95 1.63
C VAL A 114 5.73 -9.85 0.61
N ILE A 115 5.44 -9.30 -0.56
CA ILE A 115 4.74 -9.99 -1.65
C ILE A 115 5.75 -10.40 -2.72
N ASP A 116 5.73 -11.67 -3.09
CA ASP A 116 6.36 -12.21 -4.28
C ASP A 116 5.40 -12.00 -5.48
N TYR A 117 5.76 -11.04 -6.34
CA TYR A 117 4.92 -10.65 -7.48
C TYR A 117 4.92 -11.69 -8.61
N ASP A 118 5.89 -12.60 -8.67
CA ASP A 118 5.94 -13.66 -9.66
C ASP A 118 4.90 -14.74 -9.36
N LYS A 119 4.70 -15.05 -8.08
CA LYS A 119 3.68 -16.01 -7.62
C LYS A 119 2.29 -15.38 -7.47
N CYS A 120 2.23 -14.08 -7.15
CA CYS A 120 0.97 -13.41 -6.85
C CYS A 120 0.01 -13.38 -8.06
N LYS A 121 -1.16 -14.01 -7.93
CA LYS A 121 -2.22 -14.01 -8.95
C LYS A 121 -3.24 -12.87 -8.81
N ASN A 122 -2.97 -11.87 -7.97
CA ASN A 122 -3.85 -10.71 -7.78
C ASN A 122 -5.31 -11.11 -7.40
N CYS A 123 -5.44 -12.11 -6.51
CA CYS A 123 -6.74 -12.61 -6.04
C CYS A 123 -7.40 -11.72 -4.98
N GLY A 124 -6.62 -10.88 -4.28
CA GLY A 124 -7.13 -9.92 -3.29
C GLY A 124 -7.49 -10.49 -1.93
N VAL A 125 -7.37 -11.81 -1.71
CA VAL A 125 -7.74 -12.47 -0.44
C VAL A 125 -6.94 -11.93 0.74
N CYS A 126 -5.64 -11.68 0.54
CA CYS A 126 -4.77 -11.12 1.59
C CYS A 126 -5.19 -9.70 2.02
N ALA A 127 -5.68 -8.89 1.08
CA ALA A 127 -6.21 -7.55 1.37
C ALA A 127 -7.52 -7.63 2.14
N ASN A 128 -8.41 -8.55 1.76
CA ASN A 128 -9.70 -8.75 2.44
C ASN A 128 -9.55 -9.26 3.88
N LYS A 129 -8.55 -10.12 4.15
CA LYS A 129 -8.32 -10.69 5.47
C LYS A 129 -7.37 -9.87 6.36
N CYS A 130 -6.83 -8.74 5.89
CA CYS A 130 -5.91 -7.93 6.67
C CYS A 130 -6.68 -7.09 7.70
N PRO A 131 -6.58 -7.37 9.02
CA PRO A 131 -7.35 -6.65 10.04
C PRO A 131 -6.93 -5.18 10.20
N LYS A 132 -5.75 -4.83 9.67
CA LYS A 132 -5.21 -3.47 9.67
C LYS A 132 -5.39 -2.75 8.34
N HIS A 133 -5.99 -3.42 7.34
CA HIS A 133 -6.20 -2.91 5.99
C HIS A 133 -4.93 -2.31 5.33
N VAL A 134 -3.77 -2.86 5.67
CA VAL A 134 -2.46 -2.40 5.19
C VAL A 134 -2.22 -2.82 3.74
N ILE A 135 -2.88 -3.88 3.29
CA ILE A 135 -2.71 -4.44 1.96
C ILE A 135 -3.84 -3.91 1.08
N THR A 136 -3.52 -3.24 -0.03
CA THR A 136 -4.52 -2.78 -1.01
C THR A 136 -4.88 -3.86 -2.01
N GLY A 137 -5.80 -3.56 -2.93
CA GLY A 137 -6.24 -4.54 -3.93
C GLY A 137 -7.26 -5.53 -3.38
N ALA A 138 -7.97 -5.15 -2.31
CA ALA A 138 -9.19 -5.81 -1.87
C ALA A 138 -10.16 -5.87 -3.05
N LYS A 139 -10.45 -7.09 -3.52
CA LYS A 139 -11.55 -7.29 -4.46
C LYS A 139 -12.82 -7.35 -3.62
N PRO A 140 -13.86 -6.56 -3.96
CA PRO A 140 -15.15 -6.74 -3.32
C PRO A 140 -15.55 -8.21 -3.48
N ALA A 141 -16.07 -8.81 -2.41
CA ALA A 141 -16.73 -10.10 -2.54
C ALA A 141 -17.73 -10.01 -3.71
N PRO A 142 -17.87 -11.06 -4.53
CA PRO A 142 -18.88 -11.06 -5.59
C PRO A 142 -20.21 -10.62 -4.96
N VAL A 143 -20.77 -9.55 -5.53
CA VAL A 143 -21.98 -8.90 -5.02
C VAL A 143 -23.13 -9.87 -5.21
N GLU A 144 -23.44 -10.66 -4.20
CA GLU A 144 -24.77 -11.24 -4.08
C GLU A 144 -25.72 -10.11 -3.65
N THR A 145 -26.34 -9.51 -4.66
CA THR A 145 -27.67 -8.88 -4.65
C THR A 145 -28.22 -8.43 -3.29
N VAL A 146 -27.94 -7.19 -2.89
CA VAL A 146 -28.85 -6.46 -1.98
C VAL A 146 -29.78 -5.63 -2.85
N ALA A 147 -30.81 -6.30 -3.37
CA ALA A 147 -31.96 -5.67 -4.00
C ALA A 147 -32.88 -5.13 -2.90
N THR A 148 -33.09 -3.81 -2.93
CA THR A 148 -34.33 -3.11 -2.61
C THR A 148 -35.02 -3.40 -1.26
N ALA A 149 -34.83 -2.47 -0.32
CA ALA A 149 -35.90 -2.07 0.60
C ALA A 149 -35.91 -0.53 0.65
N ALA A 150 -36.58 0.08 -0.34
CA ALA A 150 -37.02 1.45 -0.25
C ALA A 150 -38.13 1.50 0.82
N ALA A 151 -37.85 2.19 1.93
CA ALA A 151 -38.84 2.52 2.92
C ALA A 151 -39.77 3.60 2.35
N SER A 152 -41.01 3.18 2.13
CA SER A 152 -42.19 4.03 2.05
C SER A 152 -42.35 4.80 3.36
N GLU A 153 -42.61 6.09 3.28
CA GLU A 153 -43.59 6.86 4.07
C GLU A 153 -43.75 8.25 3.45
#